data_AF-U3U115-F1
#
_entry.id   AF-U3U115-F1
#
_cell.length_a   1.000
_cell.length_b   1.000
_cell.length_c   1.000
_cell.angle_alpha   90.00
_cell.angle_beta   90.00
_cell.angle_gamma   90.00
#
_symmetry.space_group_name_H-M   'P 1'
#
loop_
_entity.id
_entity.type
_entity.pdbx_description
1 polymer ?
#
loop_
_entity_poly.entity_id
_entity_poly.type
_entity_poly.pdbx_seq_one_letter_code
_entity_poly.pdbx_strand_id
1 'polypeptide(L)' 'MEKPAFLITLDTEGDNLWRNRSGKVTTYNVRFLPRFQALCEKYGFKPT' A
#
# COMPACT_ATOMS: atom_id res chain seq x y z
N MET A 1 7.44 30.47 -6.99
CA MET A 1 6.60 29.38 -7.51
C MET A 1 6.84 28.17 -6.63
N GLU A 2 5.79 27.62 -6.02
CA GLU A 2 5.91 26.35 -5.30
C GLU A 2 6.13 25.22 -6.29
N LYS A 3 7.00 24.28 -5.94
CA LYS A 3 7.21 23.08 -6.74
C LYS A 3 6.00 22.15 -6.56
N PRO A 4 5.55 21.46 -7.63
CA PRO A 4 4.48 20.48 -7.51
C PRO A 4 4.88 19.36 -6.53
N ALA A 5 3.92 18.92 -5.71
CA ALA A 5 4.10 17.79 -4.81
C ALA A 5 3.85 16.47 -5.54
N PHE A 6 4.64 15.45 -5.21
CA PHE A 6 4.41 14.07 -5.64
C PHE A 6 4.10 13.23 -4.41
N LEU A 7 2.87 12.73 -4.32
CA LEU A 7 2.37 11.97 -3.18
C LEU A 7 2.15 10.52 -3.61
N ILE A 8 2.65 9.58 -2.81
CA ILE A 8 2.43 8.15 -2.98
C ILE A 8 1.65 7.67 -1.76
N THR A 9 0.48 7.08 -1.99
CA THR A 9 -0.33 6.47 -0.94
C THR A 9 -0.59 5.01 -1.25
N LEU A 10 -0.66 4.18 -0.22
CA LEU A 10 -1.05 2.77 -0.36
C LEU A 10 -2.28 2.49 0.50
N ASP A 11 -3.38 2.16 -0.16
CA ASP A 11 -4.56 1.66 0.55
C ASP A 11 -4.37 0.18 0.86
N THR A 12 -4.39 -0.16 2.16
CA THR A 12 -4.24 -1.55 2.62
C THR A 12 -5.58 -2.06 3.12
N GLU A 13 -6.10 -3.07 2.44
CA GLU A 13 -7.35 -3.74 2.76
C GLU A 13 -7.17 -5.25 2.96
N GLY A 14 -8.21 -5.90 3.48
CA GLY A 14 -8.25 -7.37 3.54
C GLY A 14 -8.24 -7.98 2.14
N ASP A 15 -7.74 -9.21 2.03
CA ASP A 15 -7.59 -9.87 0.73
C ASP A 15 -8.94 -9.98 0.00
N ASN A 16 -9.03 -9.36 -1.19
CA ASN A 16 -10.24 -9.27 -2.01
C ASN A 16 -11.48 -8.76 -1.25
N LEU A 17 -11.31 -7.83 -0.29
CA LEU A 17 -12.38 -7.41 0.63
C LEU A 17 -13.66 -6.99 -0.09
N TRP A 18 -13.56 -6.16 -1.15
CA TRP A 18 -14.71 -5.72 -1.94
C TRP A 18 -15.48 -6.84 -2.63
N ARG A 19 -14.84 -7.98 -2.91
CA ARG A 19 -15.45 -9.12 -3.61
C ARG A 19 -15.80 -10.28 -2.68
N ASN A 20 -15.34 -10.23 -1.43
CA ASN A 20 -15.50 -11.32 -0.48
C ASN A 20 -16.89 -11.32 0.15
N ARG A 21 -17.78 -12.16 -0.38
CA ARG A 21 -19.15 -12.35 0.14
C ARG A 21 -19.25 -13.42 1.24
N SER A 22 -18.16 -14.13 1.52
CA SER A 22 -18.14 -15.26 2.47
C SER A 22 -17.93 -14.83 3.92
N GLY A 23 -17.52 -13.58 4.16
CA GLY A 23 -17.20 -13.04 5.48
C GLY A 23 -15.84 -13.46 6.06
N LYS A 24 -15.15 -14.44 5.43
CA LYS A 24 -13.81 -14.87 5.87
C LYS A 24 -12.75 -13.99 5.24
N VAL A 25 -12.26 -12.99 5.96
CA VAL A 25 -11.21 -12.07 5.51
C VAL A 25 -9.83 -12.61 5.93
N THR A 26 -8.85 -12.51 5.03
CA THR A 26 -7.43 -12.80 5.28
C THR A 26 -6.57 -11.57 5.00
N THR A 27 -5.30 -11.61 5.40
CA THR A 27 -4.35 -10.47 5.28
C THR A 27 -3.03 -10.88 4.63
N TYR A 28 -3.03 -11.88 3.75
CA TYR A 28 -1.81 -12.36 3.09
C TYR A 28 -1.12 -11.27 2.28
N ASN A 29 -1.88 -10.32 1.72
CA ASN A 29 -1.31 -9.18 0.99
C ASN A 29 -0.38 -8.31 1.86
N VAL A 30 -0.54 -8.30 3.19
CA VAL A 30 0.34 -7.56 4.12
C VAL A 30 1.81 -7.99 4.01
N ARG A 31 2.06 -9.25 3.60
CA ARG A 31 3.42 -9.76 3.40
C ARG A 31 4.20 -9.03 2.30
N PHE A 32 3.52 -8.27 1.44
CA PHE A 32 4.15 -7.49 0.38
C PHE A 32 4.47 -6.04 0.78
N LEU A 33 3.95 -5.54 1.91
CA LEU A 33 4.22 -4.17 2.38
C LEU A 33 5.72 -3.89 2.57
N PRO A 34 6.55 -4.80 3.14
CA PRO A 34 7.98 -4.54 3.28
C PRO A 34 8.69 -4.33 1.94
N ARG A 35 8.26 -5.00 0.87
CA ARG A 35 8.84 -4.83 -0.46
C ARG A 35 8.49 -3.47 -1.06
N PHE A 36 7.26 -2.99 -0.83
CA PHE A 36 6.84 -1.64 -1.23
C PHE A 36 7.60 -0.57 -0.45
N GLN A 37 7.74 -0.73 0.88
CA GLN A 37 8.53 0.16 1.71
C GLN A 37 9.98 0.25 1.24
N ALA A 38 10.64 -0.90 1.01
CA ALA A 38 12.02 -0.93 0.51
C ALA A 38 12.17 -0.26 -0.87
N LEU A 39 11.13 -0.34 -1.73
CA LEU A 39 11.11 0.36 -3.00
C LEU A 39 11.04 1.88 -2.80
N CYS A 40 10.16 2.36 -1.93
CA CYS A 40 10.07 3.79 -1.61
C CYS A 40 11.38 4.30 -1.01
N GLU A 41 11.97 3.57 -0.05
CA GLU A 41 13.26 3.91 0.57
C GLU A 41 14.39 3.99 -0.46
N LYS A 42 14.47 3.03 -1.39
CA LYS A 42 15.47 3.00 -2.47
C LYS A 42 15.46 4.29 -3.31
N TYR A 43 14.29 4.89 -3.51
CA TYR A 43 14.13 6.11 -4.30
C TYR A 43 13.93 7.38 -3.45
N GLY A 44 14.09 7.30 -2.14
CA GLY A 44 13.98 8.45 -1.23
C GLY A 44 12.55 8.96 -1.01
N PHE A 45 11.53 8.13 -1.26
CA PHE A 45 10.13 8.48 -1.03
C PHE A 45 9.63 8.02 0.34
N LYS A 46 8.71 8.79 0.92
CA LYS A 46 7.97 8.45 2.14
C LYS A 46 6.50 8.22 1.77
N PRO A 47 6.04 6.96 1.69
CA PRO A 47 4.64 6.66 1.42
C PRO A 47 3.78 6.91 2.67
N THR A 48 2.49 7.10 2.45
CA THR A 48 1.46 7.16 3.50
C THR A 48 0.46 6.02 3.34
#